data_AF-A0A522VW31-F1
#
_entry.id   AF-A0A522VW31-F1
#
_cell.length_a   1.000
_cell.length_b   1.000
_cell.length_c   1.000
_cell.angle_alpha   90.00
_cell.angle_beta   90.00
_cell.angle_gamma   90.00
#
_symmetry.space_group_name_H-M   'P 1'
#
loop_
_entity.id
_entity.type
_entity.pdbx_description
1 polymer ?
#
loop_
_entity_poly.entity_id
_entity_poly.type
_entity_poly.pdbx_seq_one_letter_code
_entity_poly.pdbx_strand_id
1 'polypeptide(L)'
;MSDALSFLLKARPEAMGHYFAFLKEAGKHLDPKTRALISVITKVHSQTERGVRQYVRRAIAEGCDGTEILDALLMAFPALGLAKIVWAVDVLLAM
;
A
#
# COMPACT_ATOMS: atom_id res chain seq x y z
N MET A 1 0.35 -1.55 15.40
CA MET A 1 0.42 -0.10 15.10
C MET A 1 1.85 0.35 15.44
N SER A 2 2.53 1.15 14.62
CA SER A 2 3.94 1.53 14.91
C SER A 2 4.02 2.54 16.07
N ASP A 3 5.10 2.53 16.83
CA ASP A 3 5.30 3.44 17.97
C ASP A 3 5.17 4.92 17.59
N ALA A 4 5.69 5.32 16.43
CA ALA A 4 5.53 6.67 15.91
C ALA A 4 4.05 7.07 15.72
N LEU A 5 3.21 6.13 15.26
CA LEU A 5 1.79 6.39 15.05
C LEU A 5 1.03 6.44 16.39
N SER A 6 1.41 5.58 17.34
CA SER A 6 0.90 5.61 18.71
C SER A 6 1.26 6.94 19.40
N PHE A 7 2.47 7.44 19.20
CA PHE A 7 2.90 8.74 19.72
C PHE A 7 2.08 9.88 19.11
N LEU A 8 1.90 9.89 17.78
CA LEU A 8 1.08 10.91 17.09
C LEU A 8 -0.37 10.92 17.59
N LEU A 9 -0.98 9.75 17.78
CA LEU A 9 -2.33 9.65 18.31
C LEU A 9 -2.43 10.22 19.73
N LYS A 10 -1.42 9.99 20.58
CA LYS A 10 -1.38 10.61 21.93
C LYS A 10 -1.16 12.12 21.85
N ALA A 11 -0.30 12.59 20.96
CA ALA A 11 0.06 14.00 20.84
C ALA A 11 -1.05 14.86 20.20
N ARG A 12 -1.84 14.30 19.28
CA ARG A 12 -2.90 14.99 18.53
C ARG A 12 -4.15 14.10 18.38
N PRO A 13 -4.84 13.75 19.47
CA PRO A 13 -5.88 12.72 19.46
C PRO A 13 -7.07 13.04 18.56
N GLU A 14 -7.54 14.29 18.55
CA GLU A 14 -8.68 14.70 17.73
C GLU A 14 -8.37 14.62 16.23
N ALA A 15 -7.30 15.28 15.77
CA ALA A 15 -6.90 15.29 14.38
C ALA A 15 -6.55 13.87 13.86
N MET A 16 -5.80 13.09 14.65
CA MET A 16 -5.47 11.72 14.27
C MET A 16 -6.69 10.80 14.29
N GLY A 17 -7.65 11.03 15.19
CA GLY A 17 -8.93 10.31 15.22
C GLY A 17 -9.73 10.50 13.94
N HIS A 18 -9.89 11.75 13.49
CA HIS A 18 -10.56 12.07 12.22
C HIS A 18 -9.82 11.46 11.02
N TYR A 19 -8.49 11.54 11.00
CA TYR A 19 -7.69 10.93 9.93
C TYR A 19 -7.88 9.40 9.87
N PHE A 20 -7.90 8.71 11.01
CA PHE A 20 -8.14 7.27 11.03
C PHE A 20 -9.57 6.89 10.66
N ALA A 21 -10.56 7.70 11.03
CA ALA A 21 -11.93 7.51 10.57
C ALA A 21 -12.00 7.63 9.04
N PHE A 22 -11.39 8.66 8.46
CA PHE A 22 -11.28 8.81 7.00
C PHE A 22 -10.62 7.58 6.35
N LEU A 23 -9.48 7.11 6.85
CA LEU A 23 -8.79 5.94 6.28
C LEU A 23 -9.63 4.65 6.34
N LYS A 24 -10.50 4.48 7.33
CA LYS A 24 -11.42 3.32 7.42
C LYS A 24 -12.55 3.41 6.41
N GLU A 25 -13.08 4.60 6.19
CA GLU A 25 -14.15 4.84 5.22
C GLU A 25 -13.63 4.82 3.78
N ALA A 26 -12.37 5.22 3.57
CA ALA A 26 -11.71 5.22 2.28
C ALA A 26 -11.62 3.79 1.70
N GLY A 27 -12.36 3.55 0.62
CA GLY A 27 -12.40 2.24 -0.05
C GLY A 27 -13.34 1.22 0.60
N LYS A 28 -14.22 1.61 1.54
CA LYS A 28 -15.11 0.67 2.25
C LYS A 28 -15.98 -0.22 1.35
N HIS A 29 -16.28 0.23 0.12
CA HIS A 29 -17.08 -0.50 -0.86
C HIS A 29 -16.26 -1.39 -1.81
N LEU A 30 -14.93 -1.33 -1.72
CA LEU A 30 -14.04 -2.21 -2.49
C LEU A 30 -13.77 -3.48 -1.68
N ASP A 31 -13.64 -4.60 -2.37
CA ASP A 31 -13.22 -5.84 -1.75
C ASP A 31 -11.78 -5.71 -1.18
N PRO A 32 -11.40 -6.55 -0.20
CA PRO A 32 -10.12 -6.43 0.47
C PRO A 32 -8.90 -6.50 -0.47
N LYS A 33 -8.94 -7.38 -1.48
CA LYS A 33 -7.84 -7.55 -2.44
C LYS A 33 -7.66 -6.30 -3.28
N THR A 34 -8.74 -5.75 -3.83
CA THR A 34 -8.69 -4.50 -4.59
C THR A 34 -8.09 -3.35 -3.78
N ARG A 35 -8.47 -3.18 -2.50
CA ARG A 35 -7.87 -2.14 -1.64
C ARG A 35 -6.37 -2.37 -1.41
N ALA A 36 -5.96 -3.62 -1.22
CA ALA A 36 -4.57 -3.95 -0.98
C ALA A 36 -3.70 -3.67 -2.22
N LEU A 37 -4.18 -4.04 -3.42
CA LEU A 37 -3.51 -3.76 -4.69
C LEU A 37 -3.37 -2.25 -4.94
N ILE A 38 -4.43 -1.46 -4.72
CA ILE A 38 -4.36 0.01 -4.79
C ILE A 38 -3.27 0.54 -3.83
N SER A 39 -3.21 -0.02 -2.61
CA SER A 39 -2.19 0.39 -1.64
C SER A 39 -0.77 0.06 -2.12
N VAL A 40 -0.55 -1.12 -2.70
CA VAL A 40 0.75 -1.50 -3.31
C VAL A 40 1.14 -0.52 -4.41
N ILE A 41 0.24 -0.23 -5.36
CA ILE A 41 0.46 0.73 -6.45
C ILE A 41 0.88 2.09 -5.89
N THR A 42 0.19 2.59 -4.86
CA THR A 42 0.53 3.91 -4.27
C THR A 42 1.91 3.92 -3.62
N LYS A 43 2.38 2.81 -3.02
CA LYS A 43 3.73 2.72 -2.45
C LYS A 43 4.81 2.63 -3.51
N VAL A 44 4.50 2.01 -4.65
CA VAL A 44 5.37 2.03 -5.82
C VAL A 44 5.43 3.43 -6.42
N HIS A 45 4.30 4.11 -6.54
CA HIS A 45 4.24 5.49 -7.01
C HIS A 45 5.09 6.44 -6.15
N SER A 46 5.03 6.29 -4.82
CA SER A 46 5.85 7.04 -3.86
C SER A 46 7.30 6.56 -3.73
N GLN A 47 7.70 5.47 -4.42
CA GLN A 47 9.02 4.84 -4.37
C GLN A 47 9.57 4.62 -2.95
N THR A 48 8.73 4.07 -2.07
CA THR A 48 9.13 3.76 -0.69
C THR A 48 9.38 2.27 -0.52
N GLU A 49 10.64 1.82 -0.48
CA GLU A 49 10.95 0.38 -0.38
C GLU A 49 10.29 -0.28 0.83
N ARG A 50 10.45 0.31 2.03
CA ARG A 50 9.80 -0.19 3.25
C ARG A 50 8.28 -0.26 3.10
N GLY A 51 7.69 0.72 2.40
CA GLY A 51 6.27 0.77 2.11
C GLY A 51 5.86 -0.37 1.18
N VAL A 52 6.56 -0.60 0.08
CA VAL A 52 6.31 -1.70 -0.85
C VAL A 52 6.35 -3.04 -0.12
N ARG A 53 7.45 -3.33 0.60
CA ARG A 53 7.60 -4.58 1.37
C ARG A 53 6.45 -4.80 2.36
N GLN A 54 6.07 -3.75 3.08
CA GLN A 54 4.97 -3.82 4.05
C GLN A 54 3.62 -4.09 3.38
N TYR A 55 3.30 -3.39 2.30
CA TYR A 55 1.98 -3.46 1.68
C TYR A 55 1.81 -4.66 0.74
N VAL A 56 2.89 -5.18 0.16
CA VAL A 56 2.89 -6.47 -0.54
C VAL A 56 2.56 -7.61 0.42
N ARG A 57 3.21 -7.67 1.59
CA ARG A 57 2.89 -8.68 2.62
C ARG A 57 1.43 -8.60 3.08
N ARG A 58 0.86 -7.40 3.15
CA ARG A 58 -0.57 -7.22 3.44
C ARG A 58 -1.45 -7.71 2.30
N ALA A 59 -1.12 -7.41 1.05
CA ALA A 59 -1.86 -7.90 -0.10
C ALA A 59 -1.90 -9.43 -0.15
N ILE A 60 -0.78 -10.09 0.14
CA ILE A 60 -0.70 -11.55 0.25
C ILE A 60 -1.57 -12.06 1.42
N ALA A 61 -1.55 -11.39 2.58
CA ALA A 61 -2.39 -11.75 3.71
C ALA A 61 -3.89 -11.61 3.43
N GLU A 62 -4.29 -10.70 2.53
CA GLU A 62 -5.66 -10.54 2.04
C GLU A 62 -6.00 -11.51 0.89
N GLY A 63 -5.07 -12.39 0.49
CA GLY A 63 -5.28 -13.42 -0.52
C GLY A 63 -4.92 -13.04 -1.95
N CYS A 64 -4.13 -11.98 -2.17
CA CYS A 64 -3.52 -11.71 -3.47
C CYS A 64 -2.37 -12.68 -3.74
N ASP A 65 -2.27 -13.17 -4.97
CA ASP A 65 -1.06 -13.88 -5.44
C ASP A 65 -0.07 -12.92 -6.13
N GLY A 66 1.10 -13.47 -6.51
CA GLY A 66 2.13 -12.70 -7.19
C GLY A 66 1.71 -12.20 -8.58
N THR A 67 0.85 -12.94 -9.28
CA THR A 67 0.35 -12.58 -10.61
C THR A 67 -0.56 -11.37 -10.52
N GLU A 68 -1.50 -11.35 -9.56
CA GLU A 68 -2.40 -10.23 -9.34
C GLU A 68 -1.66 -8.95 -8.95
N ILE A 69 -0.57 -9.07 -8.17
CA ILE A 69 0.29 -7.95 -7.83
C ILE A 69 1.00 -7.41 -9.08
N LEU A 70 1.57 -8.28 -9.91
CA LEU A 70 2.23 -7.87 -11.15
C LEU A 70 1.24 -7.24 -12.13
N ASP A 71 0.07 -7.85 -12.33
CA ASP A 71 -0.99 -7.32 -13.19
C ASP A 71 -1.48 -5.96 -12.71
N ALA A 72 -1.62 -5.74 -11.39
CA ALA A 72 -1.97 -4.44 -10.85
C ALA A 72 -0.90 -3.38 -11.13
N LEU A 73 0.39 -3.72 -11.01
CA LEU A 73 1.48 -2.80 -11.34
C LEU A 73 1.54 -2.47 -12.85
N LEU A 74 1.34 -3.48 -13.70
CA LEU A 74 1.30 -3.32 -15.16
C LEU A 74 0.05 -2.54 -15.62
N MET A 75 -1.11 -2.80 -15.02
CA MET A 75 -2.34 -2.05 -15.29
C MET A 75 -2.20 -0.58 -14.87
N ALA A 76 -1.44 -0.32 -13.80
CA ALA A 76 -1.10 1.03 -13.34
C ALA A 76 0.05 1.68 -14.13
N PHE A 77 0.51 1.09 -15.25
CA PHE A 77 1.58 1.63 -16.09
C PHE A 77 1.42 3.12 -16.44
N PRO A 78 0.23 3.64 -16.79
CA PRO A 78 0.07 5.07 -17.08
C PRO A 78 0.46 6.00 -15.92
N ALA A 79 0.36 5.54 -14.66
CA ALA A 79 0.69 6.32 -13.46
C ALA A 79 2.09 6.00 -12.90
N LEU A 80 2.62 4.81 -13.17
CA LEU A 80 3.90 4.35 -12.63
C LEU A 80 5.06 4.53 -13.61
N GLY A 81 4.83 4.29 -14.90
CA GLY A 81 5.88 4.13 -15.90
C GLY A 81 6.75 2.88 -15.66
N LEU A 82 7.52 2.47 -16.67
CA LEU A 82 8.33 1.25 -16.60
C LEU A 82 9.41 1.32 -15.51
N ALA A 83 10.04 2.48 -15.31
CA ALA A 83 11.14 2.63 -14.34
C ALA A 83 10.72 2.30 -12.90
N LYS A 84 9.54 2.77 -12.45
CA LYS A 84 9.05 2.47 -11.10
C LYS A 84 8.59 1.02 -10.98
N ILE A 85 8.04 0.45 -12.06
CA ILE A 85 7.65 -0.97 -12.09
C ILE A 85 8.88 -1.86 -11.95
N VAL A 86 9.94 -1.63 -12.74
CA VAL A 86 11.19 -2.38 -12.65
C VAL A 86 11.79 -2.27 -11.25
N TRP A 87 11.88 -1.06 -10.70
CA TRP A 87 12.32 -0.86 -9.32
C TRP A 87 11.46 -1.64 -8.30
N ALA A 88 10.14 -1.66 -8.46
CA ALA A 88 9.27 -2.44 -7.58
C ALA A 88 9.55 -3.94 -7.70
N VAL A 89 9.80 -4.45 -8.90
CA VAL A 89 10.17 -5.84 -9.14
C VAL A 89 11.50 -6.18 -8.47
N ASP A 90 12.51 -5.30 -8.52
CA ASP A 90 13.77 -5.51 -7.80
C ASP A 90 13.53 -5.66 -6.28
N VAL A 91 12.64 -4.83 -5.72
CA VAL A 91 12.25 -4.93 -4.30
C VAL A 91 11.55 -6.26 -4.02
N LEU A 92 10.63 -6.70 -4.89
CA LEU A 92 9.90 -7.96 -4.75
C LEU A 92 10.83 -9.18 -4.81
N LEU A 93 11.81 -9.19 -5.70
CA LEU A 93 12.80 -10.27 -5.82
C LEU A 93 13.72 -10.35 -4.60
N ALA A 94 13.90 -9.25 -3.88
CA ALA A 94 14.71 -9.18 -2.67
C ALA A 94 13.92 -9.39 -1.36
N MET A 95 12.67 -9.86 -1.42
CA MET A 95 11.80 -10.11 -0.25
C MET A 95 11.82 -11.56 0.21
#